data_AF-A0A127SWH2-F1
#
_entry.id   AF-A0A127SWH2-F1
#
_cell.length_a   1.000
_cell.length_b   1.000
_cell.length_c   1.000
_cell.angle_alpha   90.00
_cell.angle_beta   90.00
_cell.angle_gamma   90.00
#
_symmetry.space_group_name_H-M   'P 1'
#
loop_
_entity.id
_entity.type
_entity.pdbx_description
1 polymer ?
#
loop_
_entity_poly.entity_id
_entity_poly.type
_entity_poly.pdbx_seq_one_letter_code
_entity_poly.pdbx_strand_id
1 'polypeptide(L)' 'MLPAKTVVGHKTGSSDRNADGMKTADNDAGLVILPDGRKYYIATFIMDSYETDEDNADIIARISRMVYDTIENQ' A
#
# COMPACT_ATOMS: atom_id res chain seq x y z
N MET A 1 0.53 -8.32 -3.55
CA MET A 1 -0.14 -8.84 -2.33
C MET A 1 0.87 -9.53 -1.42
N LEU A 2 0.76 -9.32 -0.11
CA LEU A 2 1.59 -9.98 0.91
C LEU A 2 1.12 -11.43 1.16
N PRO A 3 1.95 -12.31 1.78
CA PRO A 3 1.51 -13.64 2.20
C PRO A 3 0.26 -13.58 3.09
N ALA A 4 -0.70 -14.51 2.90
CA ALA A 4 -2.05 -14.45 3.47
C ALA A 4 -2.14 -14.38 5.02
N LYS A 5 -1.09 -14.76 5.74
CA LYS A 5 -1.03 -14.72 7.22
C LYS A 5 -0.19 -13.56 7.76
N THR A 6 0.23 -12.63 6.91
CA THR A 6 0.99 -11.46 7.33
C THR A 6 0.10 -10.57 8.19
N VAL A 7 0.57 -10.22 9.38
CA VAL A 7 -0.18 -9.30 10.27
C VAL A 7 0.13 -7.87 9.83
N VAL A 8 -0.93 -7.14 9.48
CA VAL A 8 -0.86 -5.75 9.03
C VAL A 8 -1.84 -4.93 9.84
N GLY A 9 -1.34 -3.93 10.56
CA GLY A 9 -2.15 -2.89 11.16
C GLY A 9 -2.03 -1.63 10.33
N HIS A 10 -3.09 -1.21 9.65
CA HIS A 10 -3.01 -0.12 8.67
C HIS A 10 -4.24 0.78 8.67
N LYS A 11 -4.09 1.96 8.05
CA LYS A 11 -5.14 2.93 7.82
C LYS A 11 -5.08 3.42 6.39
N THR A 12 -6.18 3.21 5.67
CA THR A 12 -6.39 3.68 4.30
C THR A 12 -6.88 5.12 4.26
N GLY A 13 -6.71 5.77 3.11
CA GLY A 13 -7.35 7.05 2.78
C GLY A 13 -7.59 7.15 1.28
N SER A 14 -8.81 7.47 0.87
CA SER A 14 -9.17 7.63 -0.54
C SER A 14 -9.94 8.93 -0.70
N SER A 15 -9.65 9.67 -1.77
CA SER A 15 -10.49 10.78 -2.23
C SER A 15 -11.50 10.29 -3.27
N ASP A 16 -12.47 11.15 -3.59
CA ASP A 16 -13.23 11.05 -4.83
C ASP A 16 -12.34 11.40 -6.03
N ARG A 17 -12.88 11.20 -7.24
CA ARG A 17 -12.31 11.71 -8.48
C ARG A 17 -12.89 13.08 -8.81
N ASN A 18 -12.07 13.98 -9.36
CA ASN A 18 -12.54 15.25 -9.89
C ASN A 18 -13.27 15.06 -11.24
N ALA A 19 -13.78 16.15 -11.82
CA ALA A 19 -14.52 16.13 -13.09
C ALA A 19 -13.68 15.62 -14.29
N ASP A 20 -12.36 15.71 -14.22
CA ASP A 20 -11.42 15.23 -15.24
C ASP A 20 -11.05 13.75 -15.05
N GLY A 21 -11.61 13.08 -14.04
CA GLY A 21 -11.36 11.67 -13.72
C GLY A 21 -10.13 11.42 -12.85
N MET A 22 -9.42 12.47 -12.43
CA MET A 22 -8.23 12.38 -11.58
C MET A 22 -8.62 12.12 -10.12
N LYS A 23 -7.97 11.15 -9.49
CA LYS A 23 -8.08 10.85 -8.06
C LYS A 23 -6.96 11.57 -7.31
N THR A 24 -7.32 12.50 -6.43
CA THR A 24 -6.33 13.27 -5.64
C THR A 24 -5.51 12.38 -4.71
N ALA A 25 -6.13 11.36 -4.11
CA ALA A 25 -5.45 10.49 -3.17
C ALA A 25 -6.02 9.06 -3.18
N ASP A 26 -5.13 8.09 -3.24
CA ASP A 26 -5.35 6.71 -2.83
C ASP A 26 -4.15 6.24 -2.02
N ASN A 27 -4.35 6.06 -0.71
CA ASN A 27 -3.28 5.97 0.26
C ASN A 27 -3.48 4.76 1.18
N ASP A 28 -2.36 4.21 1.63
CA ASP A 28 -2.33 3.29 2.75
C ASP A 28 -1.06 3.50 3.58
N ALA A 29 -1.19 3.41 4.89
CA ALA A 29 -0.08 3.54 5.82
C ALA A 29 -0.27 2.58 7.00
N GLY A 30 0.80 1.89 7.40
CA GLY A 30 0.68 0.88 8.44
C GLY A 30 1.98 0.27 8.94
N LEU A 31 1.80 -0.61 9.91
CA LEU A 31 2.79 -1.53 10.48
C LEU A 31 2.59 -2.91 9.86
N VAL A 32 3.70 -3.53 9.45
CA VAL A 32 3.75 -4.93 9.03
C VAL A 32 4.63 -5.73 9.99
N ILE A 33 4.18 -6.93 10.36
CA ILE A 33 4.92 -7.87 11.20
C ILE A 33 5.36 -9.07 10.36
N LEU A 34 6.68 -9.28 10.27
CA LEU A 34 7.31 -10.39 9.57
C LEU A 34 7.16 -11.72 10.34
N PRO A 35 7.36 -12.88 9.69
CA PRO A 35 7.23 -14.19 10.36
C PRO A 35 8.17 -14.38 11.56
N ASP A 36 9.34 -13.73 11.54
CA ASP A 36 10.32 -13.74 12.64
C ASP A 36 10.02 -12.73 13.76
N GLY A 37 8.92 -11.98 13.64
CA GLY A 37 8.49 -10.97 14.61
C GLY A 37 9.08 -9.58 14.40
N ARG A 38 10.00 -9.38 13.43
CA ARG A 38 10.45 -8.04 13.05
C ARG A 38 9.29 -7.21 12.53
N LYS A 39 9.44 -5.89 12.68
CA LYS A 39 8.41 -4.89 12.38
C LYS A 39 8.97 -3.84 11.46
N TYR A 40 8.19 -3.43 10.47
CA TYR A 40 8.48 -2.23 9.69
C TYR A 40 7.22 -1.41 9.47
N TYR A 41 7.43 -0.11 9.25
CA TYR A 41 6.37 0.84 8.94
C TYR A 41 6.50 1.26 7.49
N ILE A 42 5.38 1.39 6.80
CA ILE A 42 5.32 1.79 5.40
C ILE A 42 4.15 2.75 5.20
N ALA A 43 4.35 3.76 4.36
CA ALA A 43 3.30 4.66 3.89
C ALA A 43 3.47 4.84 2.38
N THR A 44 2.37 4.65 1.65
CA THR A 44 2.30 4.83 0.20
C THR A 44 1.19 5.81 -0.12
N PHE A 45 1.53 6.84 -0.90
CA PHE A 45 0.62 7.87 -1.34
C PHE A 45 0.56 7.88 -2.87
N ILE A 46 -0.56 7.45 -3.43
CA ILE A 46 -0.82 7.59 -4.86
C ILE A 46 -1.62 8.87 -5.05
N MET A 47 -1.01 9.87 -5.68
CA MET A 47 -1.56 11.21 -5.79
C MET A 47 -1.76 11.59 -7.25
N ASP A 48 -2.76 12.44 -7.50
CA ASP A 48 -3.09 12.99 -8.82
C ASP A 48 -3.14 11.92 -9.92
N SER A 49 -3.73 10.77 -9.59
CA SER A 49 -3.74 9.58 -10.45
C SER A 49 -4.94 9.57 -11.39
N TYR A 50 -4.69 9.25 -12.65
CA TYR A 50 -5.72 8.96 -13.65
C TYR A 50 -5.97 7.46 -13.83
N GLU A 51 -5.22 6.60 -13.12
CA GLU A 51 -5.42 5.15 -13.14
C GLU A 51 -6.75 4.77 -12.48
N THR A 52 -7.20 3.53 -12.68
CA THR A 52 -8.40 3.00 -12.00
C THR A 52 -8.16 2.81 -10.50
N ASP A 53 -9.24 2.61 -9.72
CA ASP A 53 -9.11 2.32 -8.29
C ASP A 53 -8.39 0.97 -8.05
N GLU A 54 -8.61 0.00 -8.94
CA GLU A 54 -7.94 -1.30 -8.90
C GLU A 54 -6.44 -1.15 -9.15
N ASP A 55 -6.06 -0.41 -10.20
CA ASP A 55 -4.65 -0.17 -10.53
C ASP A 55 -3.92 0.61 -9.43
N ASN A 56 -4.56 1.63 -8.84
CA ASN A 56 -3.99 2.36 -7.69
C ASN A 56 -3.75 1.43 -6.49
N ALA A 57 -4.72 0.58 -6.14
CA ALA A 57 -4.57 -0.40 -5.07
C ALA A 57 -3.48 -1.43 -5.39
N ASP A 58 -3.36 -1.86 -6.65
CA ASP A 58 -2.32 -2.78 -7.10
C ASP A 58 -0.92 -2.16 -7.05
N ILE A 59 -0.78 -0.88 -7.38
CA ILE A 59 0.49 -0.15 -7.20
C ILE A 59 0.90 -0.18 -5.72
N ILE A 60 0.00 0.15 -4.80
CA ILE A 60 0.24 0.08 -3.35
C ILE A 60 0.66 -1.35 -2.94
N ALA A 61 -0.08 -2.36 -3.40
CA ALA A 61 0.18 -3.76 -3.07
C ALA A 61 1.51 -4.28 -3.62
N ARG A 62 1.96 -3.79 -4.77
CA ARG A 62 3.26 -4.11 -5.38
C ARG A 62 4.41 -3.45 -4.63
N ILE A 63 4.28 -2.17 -4.28
CA ILE A 63 5.29 -1.48 -3.45
C ILE A 63 5.44 -2.17 -2.10
N SER A 64 4.31 -2.44 -1.43
CA SER A 64 4.31 -3.15 -0.14
C SER A 64 4.97 -4.53 -0.25
N ARG A 65 4.73 -5.27 -1.34
CA ARG A 65 5.37 -6.56 -1.60
C ARG A 65 6.89 -6.44 -1.78
N MET A 66 7.36 -5.48 -2.57
CA MET A 66 8.80 -5.27 -2.79
C MET A 66 9.53 -4.94 -1.48
N VAL A 67 8.92 -4.11 -0.63
CA VAL A 67 9.48 -3.77 0.69
C VAL A 67 9.49 -4.99 1.60
N TYR A 68 8.38 -5.76 1.65
CA TYR A 68 8.31 -7.00 2.43
C TYR A 68 9.44 -7.97 2.05
N ASP A 69 9.57 -8.27 0.76
CA ASP A 69 10.58 -9.21 0.26
C ASP A 69 12.00 -8.71 0.56
N THR A 70 12.23 -7.40 0.49
CA THR A 70 13.55 -6.81 0.78
C THR A 70 13.92 -6.97 2.25
N ILE A 71 12.99 -6.71 3.17
CA ILE A 71 13.26 -6.76 4.61
C ILE A 71 13.29 -8.20 5.12
N GLU A 72 12.42 -9.08 4.61
CA GLU A 72 12.40 -10.51 4.98
C GLU A 72 13.75 -11.19 4.68
N ASN A 73 14.38 -10.82 3.56
CA ASN A 73 15.67 -11.38 3.13
C ASN A 73 16.91 -10.70 3.77
N GLN A 74 16.73 -9.74 4.68
CA GLN A 74 17.80 -9.21 5.54
C GLN A 74 17.93 -10.05 6.81
#